data_AF-A0A8S3HAU2-F1
#
_entry.id   AF-A0A8S3HAU2-F1
#
_cell.length_a   1.000
_cell.length_b   1.000
_cell.length_c   1.000
_cell.angle_alpha   90.00
_cell.angle_beta   90.00
_cell.angle_gamma   90.00
#
_symmetry.space_group_name_H-M   'P 1'
#
loop_
_entity.id
_entity.type
_entity.pdbx_description
1 polymer ?
#
loop_
_entity_poly.entity_id
_entity_poly.type
_entity_poly.pdbx_seq_one_letter_code
_entity_poly.pdbx_strand_id
1 'polypeptide(L)'
;SLLHDRRRIAYGILLLIILVFPFLPTVGTIKTTLSWCTLLTGIITLTLHYLYFKFESHQLYIYSIQRTCLMLAMTDNYFVHHLSIRSPLIHLLSWIILIISCFLPFLSSSKYRLKRLIIILTSILTIYILLSTQYESLFVLILCLLMLTWIITYEEQKGNIQLFTFQSLLFILLAFFGTGNFASVNSFDPSNVYCFLTIFNPFLMSFIILIKCILPILIVTCATAYVIKNPDMIKYFRLYTLIICDLLALELFFFIKTEGSWLQIGESISRYVILMAMIVILSGFHFLASLLLQKEFNCTRVKHIPK
;
A
#
# COMPACT_ATOMS: atom_id res chain seq x y z
N SER A 1 11.70 29.18 2.55
CA SER A 1 11.63 28.78 3.97
C SER A 1 10.20 28.37 4.35
N LEU A 2 9.21 29.24 4.28
CA LEU A 2 7.88 28.96 4.84
C LEU A 2 7.12 27.75 4.24
N LEU A 3 7.20 27.53 2.92
CA LEU A 3 6.64 26.34 2.26
C LEU A 3 7.36 25.04 2.66
N HIS A 4 8.66 25.14 2.92
CA HIS A 4 9.51 24.04 3.36
C HIS A 4 9.13 23.58 4.76
N ASP A 5 8.96 24.55 5.65
CA ASP A 5 8.54 24.30 7.03
C ASP A 5 7.14 23.67 7.07
N ARG A 6 6.22 24.15 6.23
CA ARG A 6 4.87 23.54 6.09
C ARG A 6 4.92 22.07 5.67
N ARG A 7 5.79 21.70 4.72
CA ARG A 7 5.93 20.30 4.24
C ARG A 7 6.50 19.39 5.32
N ARG A 8 7.53 19.85 6.04
CA ARG A 8 8.12 19.12 7.17
C ARG A 8 7.14 18.94 8.32
N ILE A 9 6.38 19.99 8.64
CA ILE A 9 5.31 19.92 9.65
C ILE A 9 4.25 18.90 9.22
N ALA A 10 3.82 18.91 7.97
CA ALA A 10 2.86 17.92 7.46
C ALA A 10 3.37 16.48 7.57
N TYR A 11 4.64 16.25 7.21
CA TYR A 11 5.29 14.94 7.38
C TYR A 11 5.33 14.51 8.86
N GLY A 12 5.72 15.41 9.77
CA GLY A 12 5.74 15.15 11.21
C GLY A 12 4.36 14.84 11.79
N ILE A 13 3.32 15.56 11.35
CA ILE A 13 1.93 15.30 11.76
C ILE A 13 1.48 13.92 11.27
N LEU A 14 1.77 13.55 10.02
CA LEU A 14 1.40 12.24 9.48
C LEU A 14 2.11 11.09 10.21
N LEU A 15 3.37 11.28 10.63
CA LEU A 15 4.08 10.32 11.47
C LEU A 15 3.42 10.16 12.85
N LEU A 16 2.96 11.25 13.47
CA LEU A 16 2.25 11.18 14.75
C LEU A 16 0.91 10.47 14.62
N ILE A 17 0.18 10.71 13.52
CA ILE A 17 -1.10 10.04 13.26
C ILE A 17 -0.88 8.54 13.03
N ILE A 18 0.12 8.15 12.24
CA ILE A 18 0.35 6.73 11.93
C ILE A 18 0.78 5.93 13.17
N LEU A 19 1.44 6.58 14.14
CA LEU A 19 1.85 5.99 15.41
C LEU A 19 0.66 5.48 16.26
N VAL A 20 -0.54 6.01 16.07
CA VAL A 20 -1.73 5.61 16.85
C VAL A 20 -2.20 4.20 16.46
N PHE A 21 -2.02 3.80 15.21
CA PHE A 21 -2.62 2.56 14.67
C PHE A 21 -2.11 1.27 15.32
N PRO A 22 -0.81 1.08 15.61
CA PRO A 22 -0.34 -0.07 16.36
C PRO A 22 -0.95 -0.25 17.75
N PHE A 23 -1.47 0.82 18.36
CA PHE A 23 -2.13 0.76 19.68
C PHE A 23 -3.63 0.48 19.58
N LEU A 24 -4.21 0.50 18.38
CA LEU A 24 -5.61 0.15 18.18
C LEU A 24 -5.81 -1.37 18.29
N PRO A 25 -6.99 -1.81 18.77
CA PRO A 25 -7.29 -3.22 18.96
C PRO A 25 -7.24 -4.00 17.65
N THR A 26 -6.48 -5.09 17.62
CA THR A 26 -6.25 -5.90 16.42
C THR A 26 -7.54 -6.31 15.73
N VAL A 27 -7.55 -6.19 14.41
CA VAL A 27 -8.69 -6.57 13.54
C VAL A 27 -9.05 -8.04 13.78
N GLY A 28 -10.34 -8.29 14.01
CA GLY A 28 -10.88 -9.59 14.44
C GLY A 28 -11.30 -9.65 15.92
N THR A 29 -10.81 -8.76 16.79
CA THR A 29 -11.29 -8.69 18.19
C THR A 29 -12.60 -7.89 18.29
N ILE A 30 -12.74 -6.84 17.47
CA ILE A 30 -13.96 -6.07 17.34
C ILE A 30 -14.91 -6.81 16.38
N LYS A 31 -16.04 -7.28 16.88
CA LYS A 31 -17.06 -7.97 16.08
C LYS A 31 -17.84 -7.04 15.15
N THR A 32 -17.82 -5.72 15.39
CA THR A 32 -18.51 -4.75 14.55
C THR A 32 -17.65 -4.36 13.35
N THR A 33 -18.23 -4.40 12.16
CA THR A 33 -17.61 -3.84 10.95
C THR A 33 -17.76 -2.32 10.99
N LEU A 34 -16.66 -1.58 10.86
CA LEU A 34 -16.66 -0.11 10.80
C LEU A 34 -16.65 0.34 9.33
N SER A 35 -17.74 0.05 8.61
CA SER A 35 -17.91 0.43 7.20
C SER A 35 -17.88 1.96 6.96
N TRP A 36 -18.17 2.77 7.98
CA TRP A 36 -18.01 4.22 7.89
C TRP A 36 -16.55 4.65 7.67
N CYS A 37 -15.57 3.89 8.18
CA CYS A 37 -14.16 4.16 7.93
C CYS A 37 -13.80 3.96 6.45
N THR A 38 -14.35 2.93 5.79
CA THR A 38 -14.09 2.65 4.38
C THR A 38 -14.75 3.70 3.47
N LEU A 39 -15.97 4.14 3.80
CA LEU A 39 -16.62 5.28 3.14
C LEU A 39 -15.82 6.57 3.30
N LEU A 40 -15.38 6.91 4.51
CA LEU A 40 -14.60 8.11 4.77
C LEU A 40 -13.30 8.10 3.95
N THR A 41 -12.62 6.96 3.86
CA THR A 41 -11.42 6.82 3.02
C THR A 41 -11.73 6.99 1.54
N GLY A 42 -12.84 6.41 1.05
CA GLY A 42 -13.28 6.58 -0.34
C GLY A 42 -13.55 8.05 -0.68
N ILE A 43 -14.23 8.78 0.20
CA ILE A 43 -14.55 10.20 -0.01
C ILE A 43 -13.29 11.06 0.00
N ILE A 44 -12.40 10.88 0.98
CA ILE A 44 -11.15 11.65 1.07
C ILE A 44 -10.27 11.37 -0.16
N THR A 45 -10.16 10.11 -0.57
CA THR A 45 -9.31 9.74 -1.72
C THR A 45 -9.86 10.26 -3.03
N LEU A 46 -11.18 10.18 -3.23
CA LEU A 46 -11.85 10.72 -4.40
C LEU A 46 -11.68 12.24 -4.49
N THR A 47 -11.88 12.95 -3.38
CA THR A 47 -11.72 14.41 -3.34
C THR A 47 -10.29 14.82 -3.64
N LEU A 48 -9.29 14.19 -3.01
CA LEU A 48 -7.87 14.45 -3.30
C LEU A 48 -7.50 14.12 -4.75
N HIS A 49 -7.96 12.99 -5.28
CA HIS A 49 -7.70 12.60 -6.67
C HIS A 49 -8.34 13.57 -7.66
N TYR A 50 -9.59 14.00 -7.41
CA TYR A 50 -10.27 14.99 -8.24
C TYR A 50 -9.54 16.33 -8.21
N LEU A 51 -9.18 16.84 -7.04
CA LEU A 51 -8.49 18.13 -6.89
C LEU A 51 -7.13 18.12 -7.61
N TYR A 52 -6.40 17.01 -7.52
CA TYR A 52 -5.08 16.87 -8.15
C TYR A 52 -5.16 16.83 -9.69
N PHE A 53 -6.16 16.14 -10.26
CA PHE A 53 -6.29 15.98 -11.71
C PHE A 53 -7.33 16.90 -12.37
N LYS A 54 -7.92 17.86 -11.63
CA LYS A 54 -9.01 18.74 -12.13
C LYS A 54 -8.65 19.49 -13.41
N PHE A 55 -7.42 19.96 -13.52
CA PHE A 55 -6.95 20.79 -14.64
C PHE A 55 -6.22 20.00 -15.74
N GLU A 56 -6.13 18.68 -15.59
CA GLU A 56 -5.39 17.82 -16.52
C GLU A 56 -6.32 17.27 -17.61
N SER A 57 -6.08 17.68 -18.86
CA SER A 57 -6.83 17.20 -20.03
C SER A 57 -6.24 15.90 -20.61
N HIS A 58 -4.95 15.65 -20.42
CA HIS A 58 -4.28 14.46 -20.93
C HIS A 58 -4.71 13.22 -20.12
N GLN A 59 -5.21 12.18 -20.79
CA GLN A 59 -5.69 10.93 -20.18
C GLN A 59 -6.90 11.05 -19.24
N LEU A 60 -7.80 12.01 -19.49
CA LEU A 60 -9.02 12.20 -18.70
C LEU A 60 -9.86 10.92 -18.54
N TYR A 61 -9.91 10.06 -19.55
CA TYR A 61 -10.59 8.76 -19.49
C TYR A 61 -10.05 7.85 -18.38
N ILE A 62 -8.72 7.77 -18.21
CA ILE A 62 -8.09 6.93 -17.18
C ILE A 62 -8.44 7.46 -15.79
N TYR A 63 -8.36 8.78 -15.58
CA TYR A 63 -8.74 9.40 -14.32
C TYR A 63 -10.24 9.26 -14.04
N SER A 64 -11.08 9.26 -15.07
CA SER A 64 -12.51 9.02 -14.93
C SER A 64 -12.79 7.59 -14.47
N ILE A 65 -12.16 6.59 -15.12
CA ILE A 65 -12.28 5.17 -14.73
C ILE A 65 -11.77 4.95 -13.31
N GLN A 66 -10.65 5.54 -12.92
CA GLN A 66 -10.12 5.44 -11.56
C GLN A 66 -11.12 6.00 -10.52
N ARG A 67 -11.76 7.14 -10.81
CA ARG A 67 -12.77 7.76 -9.94
C ARG A 67 -14.03 6.90 -9.85
N THR A 68 -14.50 6.33 -10.96
CA THR A 68 -15.67 5.44 -10.94
C THR A 68 -15.38 4.15 -10.17
N CYS A 69 -14.20 3.55 -10.35
CA CYS A 69 -13.77 2.40 -9.57
C CYS A 69 -13.68 2.71 -8.06
N LEU A 70 -13.15 3.87 -7.67
CA LEU A 70 -13.14 4.33 -6.27
C LEU A 70 -14.56 4.45 -5.70
N MET A 71 -15.47 5.09 -6.42
CA MET A 71 -16.86 5.23 -5.97
C MET A 71 -17.55 3.89 -5.83
N LEU A 72 -17.40 3.01 -6.82
CA LEU A 72 -18.02 1.70 -6.81
C LEU A 72 -17.46 0.83 -5.68
N ALA A 73 -16.15 0.86 -5.45
CA ALA A 73 -15.49 0.11 -4.37
C ALA A 73 -16.00 0.50 -2.98
N MET A 74 -16.12 1.80 -2.68
CA MET A 74 -16.62 2.26 -1.38
C MET A 74 -18.09 1.92 -1.19
N THR A 75 -18.91 2.01 -2.25
CA THR A 75 -20.34 1.66 -2.16
C THR A 75 -20.55 0.16 -2.00
N ASP A 76 -19.79 -0.65 -2.75
CA ASP A 76 -19.84 -2.11 -2.72
C ASP A 76 -19.50 -2.62 -1.31
N ASN A 77 -18.37 -2.17 -0.76
CA ASN A 77 -17.97 -2.52 0.60
C ASN A 77 -19.04 -2.12 1.65
N TYR A 78 -19.64 -0.94 1.50
CA TYR A 78 -20.74 -0.51 2.39
C TYR A 78 -21.98 -1.40 2.26
N PHE A 79 -22.39 -1.77 1.03
CA PHE A 79 -23.51 -2.68 0.80
C PHE A 79 -23.28 -4.06 1.44
N VAL A 80 -22.09 -4.61 1.27
CA VAL A 80 -21.73 -5.95 1.76
C VAL A 80 -21.65 -6.00 3.29
N HIS A 81 -21.06 -4.98 3.93
CA HIS A 81 -20.79 -5.01 5.36
C HIS A 81 -21.86 -4.33 6.21
N HIS A 82 -22.35 -3.15 5.83
CA HIS A 82 -23.35 -2.43 6.61
C HIS A 82 -24.76 -2.91 6.32
N LEU A 83 -25.10 -3.07 5.04
CA LEU A 83 -26.44 -3.46 4.60
C LEU A 83 -26.59 -4.98 4.45
N SER A 84 -25.49 -5.74 4.59
CA SER A 84 -25.47 -7.20 4.45
C SER A 84 -26.03 -7.73 3.13
N ILE A 85 -26.03 -6.90 2.08
CA ILE A 85 -26.51 -7.27 0.75
C ILE A 85 -25.38 -7.98 0.00
N ARG A 86 -25.53 -9.28 -0.23
CA ARG A 86 -24.51 -10.14 -0.86
C ARG A 86 -25.05 -10.82 -2.11
N SER A 87 -25.42 -10.00 -3.09
CA SER A 87 -25.96 -10.51 -4.36
C SER A 87 -24.83 -10.91 -5.33
N PRO A 88 -25.06 -11.85 -6.26
CA PRO A 88 -24.07 -12.22 -7.28
C PRO A 88 -23.56 -11.03 -8.11
N LEU A 89 -24.40 -10.02 -8.32
CA LEU A 89 -24.03 -8.81 -9.06
C LEU A 89 -22.98 -7.97 -8.33
N ILE A 90 -23.09 -7.89 -7.00
CA ILE A 90 -22.14 -7.18 -6.13
C ILE A 90 -20.78 -7.90 -6.15
N HIS A 91 -20.78 -9.24 -6.06
CA HIS A 91 -19.55 -10.02 -6.20
C HIS A 91 -18.92 -9.91 -7.59
N LEU A 92 -19.71 -9.93 -8.67
CA LEU A 92 -19.20 -9.72 -10.02
C LEU A 92 -18.55 -8.33 -10.14
N LEU A 93 -19.19 -7.31 -9.57
CA LEU A 93 -18.69 -5.94 -9.55
C LEU A 93 -17.34 -5.84 -8.82
N SER A 94 -17.20 -6.46 -7.64
CA SER A 94 -15.95 -6.44 -6.88
C SER A 94 -14.79 -7.07 -7.65
N TRP A 95 -15.02 -8.21 -8.32
CA TRP A 95 -14.04 -8.85 -9.20
C TRP A 95 -13.64 -7.95 -10.38
N ILE A 96 -14.60 -7.30 -11.02
CA ILE A 96 -14.35 -6.35 -12.12
C ILE A 96 -13.51 -5.17 -11.62
N ILE A 97 -13.84 -4.59 -10.46
CA ILE A 97 -13.09 -3.48 -9.88
C ILE A 97 -11.67 -3.89 -9.54
N LEU A 98 -11.45 -5.08 -8.98
CA LEU A 98 -10.12 -5.60 -8.67
C LEU A 98 -9.28 -5.72 -9.95
N ILE A 99 -9.82 -6.32 -11.00
CA ILE A 99 -9.13 -6.49 -12.29
C ILE A 99 -8.79 -5.11 -12.88
N ILE A 100 -9.77 -4.22 -13.00
CA ILE A 100 -9.55 -2.89 -13.58
C ILE A 100 -8.51 -2.11 -12.78
N SER A 101 -8.59 -2.13 -11.44
CA SER A 101 -7.64 -1.42 -10.57
C SER A 101 -6.22 -1.95 -10.70
N CYS A 102 -6.02 -3.27 -10.84
CA CYS A 102 -4.70 -3.87 -11.08
C CYS A 102 -4.09 -3.42 -12.43
N PHE A 103 -4.91 -3.26 -13.47
CA PHE A 103 -4.43 -2.91 -14.82
C PHE A 103 -4.28 -1.40 -15.08
N LEU A 104 -5.02 -0.55 -14.36
CA LEU A 104 -4.98 0.91 -14.51
C LEU A 104 -3.56 1.52 -14.45
N PRO A 105 -2.69 1.14 -13.50
CA PRO A 105 -1.29 1.59 -13.47
C PRO A 105 -0.50 1.35 -14.75
N PHE A 106 -0.72 0.21 -15.41
CA PHE A 106 -0.01 -0.17 -16.63
C PHE A 106 -0.51 0.58 -17.85
N LEU A 107 -1.79 0.93 -17.87
CA LEU A 107 -2.42 1.71 -18.94
C LEU A 107 -2.06 3.19 -18.84
N SER A 108 -1.93 3.70 -17.62
CA SER A 108 -1.55 5.08 -17.38
C SER A 108 -0.14 5.37 -17.87
N SER A 109 0.05 6.54 -18.48
CA SER A 109 1.37 6.98 -18.89
C SER A 109 1.45 8.49 -18.73
N SER A 110 2.28 8.93 -17.81
CA SER A 110 2.43 10.35 -17.51
C SER A 110 3.85 10.80 -17.79
N LYS A 111 3.97 12.02 -18.31
CA LYS A 111 5.24 12.75 -18.40
C LYS A 111 5.85 12.96 -17.00
N TYR A 112 5.02 13.07 -15.97
CA TYR A 112 5.46 13.33 -14.61
C TYR A 112 5.35 12.06 -13.76
N ARG A 113 6.49 11.61 -13.24
CA ARG A 113 6.60 10.39 -12.44
C ARG A 113 5.75 10.45 -11.15
N LEU A 114 5.55 11.64 -10.55
CA LEU A 114 4.65 11.83 -9.39
C LEU A 114 3.18 11.59 -9.74
N LYS A 115 2.71 12.07 -10.90
CA LYS A 115 1.33 11.81 -11.34
C LYS A 115 1.07 10.32 -11.47
N ARG A 116 2.05 9.60 -12.03
CA ARG A 116 1.98 8.14 -12.15
C ARG A 116 1.98 7.45 -10.78
N LEU A 117 2.84 7.88 -9.85
CA LEU A 117 2.84 7.37 -8.49
C LEU A 117 1.46 7.56 -7.83
N ILE A 118 0.84 8.74 -7.97
CA ILE A 118 -0.49 8.99 -7.41
C ILE A 118 -1.53 8.04 -8.01
N ILE A 119 -1.51 7.78 -9.31
CA ILE A 119 -2.41 6.79 -9.94
C ILE A 119 -2.19 5.40 -9.33
N ILE A 120 -0.93 4.95 -9.22
CA ILE A 120 -0.58 3.67 -8.60
C ILE A 120 -1.11 3.59 -7.16
N LEU A 121 -0.82 4.60 -6.34
CA LEU A 121 -1.28 4.65 -4.94
C LEU A 121 -2.82 4.61 -4.85
N THR A 122 -3.52 5.36 -5.70
CA THR A 122 -4.99 5.34 -5.72
C THR A 122 -5.57 4.02 -6.20
N SER A 123 -4.89 3.31 -7.11
CA SER A 123 -5.31 1.98 -7.59
C SER A 123 -5.05 0.85 -6.58
N ILE A 124 -3.99 0.97 -5.76
CA ILE A 124 -3.77 0.03 -4.67
C ILE A 124 -4.82 0.26 -3.58
N LEU A 125 -5.13 1.53 -3.32
CA LEU A 125 -6.12 1.91 -2.32
C LEU A 125 -7.56 1.53 -2.70
N THR A 126 -7.94 1.53 -3.99
CA THR A 126 -9.25 0.99 -4.42
C THR A 126 -9.39 -0.47 -4.06
N ILE A 127 -8.37 -1.28 -4.35
CA ILE A 127 -8.36 -2.72 -4.05
C ILE A 127 -8.40 -2.92 -2.54
N TYR A 128 -7.63 -2.13 -1.79
CA TYR A 128 -7.59 -2.24 -0.33
C TYR A 128 -8.93 -1.88 0.33
N ILE A 129 -9.66 -0.89 -0.19
CA ILE A 129 -10.99 -0.51 0.32
C ILE A 129 -11.96 -1.71 0.24
N LEU A 130 -11.98 -2.47 -0.87
CA LEU A 130 -12.83 -3.66 -1.01
C LEU A 130 -12.51 -4.74 0.04
N LEU A 131 -11.24 -4.85 0.45
CA LEU A 131 -10.73 -5.89 1.35
C LEU A 131 -10.74 -5.48 2.84
N SER A 132 -11.13 -4.24 3.12
CA SER A 132 -11.11 -3.66 4.45
C SER A 132 -12.49 -3.69 5.10
N THR A 133 -12.54 -4.03 6.39
CA THR A 133 -13.79 -4.13 7.16
C THR A 133 -13.83 -3.15 8.34
N GLN A 134 -12.68 -2.58 8.70
CA GLN A 134 -12.47 -1.74 9.88
C GLN A 134 -11.62 -0.50 9.54
N TYR A 135 -10.88 0.04 10.51
CA TYR A 135 -10.03 1.23 10.37
C TYR A 135 -8.77 1.03 9.51
N GLU A 136 -8.53 -0.17 8.98
CA GLU A 136 -7.36 -0.49 8.16
C GLU A 136 -7.28 0.37 6.89
N SER A 137 -8.42 0.71 6.27
CA SER A 137 -8.43 1.57 5.09
C SER A 137 -7.86 2.96 5.40
N LEU A 138 -8.15 3.50 6.60
CA LEU A 138 -7.66 4.80 7.04
C LEU A 138 -6.15 4.75 7.24
N PHE A 139 -5.64 3.66 7.81
CA PHE A 139 -4.21 3.44 7.92
C PHE A 139 -3.54 3.51 6.54
N VAL A 140 -4.05 2.78 5.55
CA VAL A 140 -3.44 2.74 4.21
C VAL A 140 -3.53 4.10 3.51
N LEU A 141 -4.63 4.83 3.68
CA LEU A 141 -4.73 6.22 3.20
C LEU A 141 -3.64 7.11 3.81
N ILE A 142 -3.47 7.05 5.13
CA ILE A 142 -2.46 7.85 5.84
C ILE A 142 -1.05 7.41 5.43
N LEU A 143 -0.81 6.11 5.23
CA LEU A 143 0.44 5.57 4.71
C LEU A 143 0.75 6.12 3.31
N CYS A 144 -0.24 6.18 2.40
CA CYS A 144 -0.06 6.78 1.08
C CYS A 144 0.35 8.27 1.18
N LEU A 145 -0.32 9.05 2.03
CA LEU A 145 0.02 10.46 2.25
C LEU A 145 1.40 10.63 2.89
N LEU A 146 1.75 9.75 3.83
CA LEU A 146 3.05 9.71 4.47
C LEU A 146 4.15 9.43 3.44
N MET A 147 3.94 8.46 2.53
CA MET A 147 4.90 8.16 1.47
C MET A 147 5.09 9.33 0.51
N LEU A 148 4.01 10.03 0.12
CA LEU A 148 4.10 11.21 -0.73
C LEU A 148 4.86 12.36 -0.07
N THR A 149 4.60 12.64 1.22
CA THR A 149 5.31 13.69 1.96
C THR A 149 6.77 13.31 2.22
N TRP A 150 7.05 12.03 2.53
CA TRP A 150 8.40 11.51 2.71
C TRP A 150 9.26 11.71 1.46
N ILE A 151 8.75 11.36 0.28
CA ILE A 151 9.43 11.57 -1.00
C ILE A 151 9.85 13.04 -1.18
N ILE A 152 8.92 13.97 -0.95
CA ILE A 152 9.16 15.40 -1.14
C ILE A 152 10.24 15.88 -0.16
N THR A 153 10.16 15.48 1.11
CA THR A 153 11.16 15.87 2.12
C THR A 153 12.55 15.31 1.81
N TYR A 154 12.64 14.11 1.22
CA TYR A 154 13.90 13.50 0.86
C TYR A 154 14.55 14.16 -0.36
N GLU A 155 13.77 14.46 -1.41
CA GLU A 155 14.25 15.18 -2.60
C GLU A 155 14.85 16.54 -2.22
N GLU A 156 14.33 17.19 -1.18
CA GLU A 156 14.83 18.47 -0.67
C GLU A 156 16.13 18.34 0.16
N GLN A 157 16.29 17.26 0.93
CA GLN A 157 17.44 17.11 1.85
C GLN A 157 18.67 16.43 1.22
N LYS A 158 18.55 15.81 0.03
CA LYS A 158 19.58 14.91 -0.55
C LYS A 158 20.21 14.02 0.54
N GLY A 159 19.35 13.32 1.27
CA GLY A 159 19.71 12.61 2.50
C GLY A 159 20.69 11.45 2.29
N ASN A 160 21.32 11.03 3.39
CA ASN A 160 22.16 9.84 3.42
C ASN A 160 21.34 8.59 3.03
N ILE A 161 21.83 7.82 2.05
CA ILE A 161 21.16 6.60 1.58
C ILE A 161 20.96 5.58 2.69
N GLN A 162 21.86 5.51 3.68
CA GLN A 162 21.74 4.61 4.82
C GLN A 162 20.49 4.94 5.66
N LEU A 163 20.31 6.22 6.00
CA LEU A 163 19.14 6.68 6.74
C LEU A 163 17.86 6.44 5.93
N PHE A 164 17.90 6.67 4.61
CA PHE A 164 16.78 6.38 3.73
C PHE A 164 16.41 4.89 3.72
N THR A 165 17.41 4.00 3.61
CA THR A 165 17.20 2.55 3.64
C THR A 165 16.57 2.12 4.96
N PHE A 166 17.08 2.63 6.07
CA PHE A 166 16.54 2.35 7.40
C PHE A 166 15.09 2.82 7.56
N GLN A 167 14.79 4.06 7.17
CA GLN A 167 13.42 4.59 7.18
C GLN A 167 12.48 3.78 6.30
N SER A 168 12.92 3.38 5.11
CA SER A 168 12.10 2.55 4.21
C SER A 168 11.76 1.20 4.83
N LEU A 169 12.71 0.56 5.51
CA LEU A 169 12.52 -0.70 6.20
C LEU A 169 11.54 -0.55 7.37
N LEU A 170 11.66 0.51 8.16
CA LEU A 170 10.70 0.82 9.21
C LEU A 170 9.28 1.00 8.67
N PHE A 171 9.12 1.68 7.53
CA PHE A 171 7.81 1.81 6.88
C PHE A 171 7.27 0.49 6.33
N ILE A 172 8.14 -0.39 5.82
CA ILE A 172 7.76 -1.73 5.37
C ILE A 172 7.27 -2.58 6.56
N LEU A 173 8.01 -2.58 7.67
CA LEU A 173 7.62 -3.25 8.91
C LEU A 173 6.31 -2.68 9.45
N LEU A 174 6.16 -1.36 9.46
CA LEU A 174 4.92 -0.68 9.84
C LEU A 174 3.75 -1.06 8.92
N ALA A 175 3.97 -1.16 7.61
CA ALA A 175 2.93 -1.55 6.66
C ALA A 175 2.43 -2.99 6.86
N PHE A 176 3.28 -3.88 7.37
CA PHE A 176 2.94 -5.27 7.65
C PHE A 176 2.36 -5.49 9.05
N PHE A 177 2.96 -4.88 10.09
CA PHE A 177 2.57 -5.05 11.49
C PHE A 177 1.61 -3.98 12.02
N GLY A 178 1.59 -2.79 11.43
CA GLY A 178 0.83 -1.63 11.92
C GLY A 178 -0.67 -1.70 11.67
N THR A 179 -1.13 -2.69 10.92
CA THR A 179 -2.56 -3.03 10.76
C THR A 179 -2.82 -4.43 11.26
N GLY A 180 -4.10 -4.74 11.49
CA GLY A 180 -4.54 -6.12 11.66
C GLY A 180 -4.33 -7.02 10.43
N ASN A 181 -3.44 -6.69 9.48
CA ASN A 181 -3.00 -7.59 8.41
C ASN A 181 -2.34 -8.85 8.99
N PHE A 182 -1.43 -8.71 9.96
CA PHE A 182 -0.86 -9.87 10.66
C PHE A 182 -1.92 -10.64 11.45
N ALA A 183 -2.82 -9.92 12.13
CA ALA A 183 -3.91 -10.53 12.89
C ALA A 183 -4.92 -11.26 11.98
N SER A 184 -5.20 -10.74 10.78
CA SER A 184 -6.14 -11.33 9.82
C SER A 184 -5.57 -12.55 9.11
N VAL A 185 -4.26 -12.62 8.90
CA VAL A 185 -3.59 -13.87 8.48
C VAL A 185 -3.70 -14.94 9.56
N ASN A 186 -3.46 -14.58 10.82
CA ASN A 186 -3.51 -15.55 11.93
C ASN A 186 -4.93 -16.01 12.28
N SER A 187 -5.92 -15.12 12.16
CA SER A 187 -7.33 -15.41 12.49
C SER A 187 -8.15 -15.95 11.32
N PHE A 188 -7.63 -15.85 10.09
CA PHE A 188 -8.32 -16.20 8.86
C PHE A 188 -9.76 -15.67 8.79
N ASP A 189 -9.95 -14.38 9.10
CA ASP A 189 -11.29 -13.81 9.18
C ASP A 189 -11.93 -13.74 7.78
N PRO A 190 -13.01 -14.50 7.52
CA PRO A 190 -13.70 -14.51 6.23
C PRO A 190 -14.33 -13.17 5.87
N SER A 191 -14.52 -12.28 6.86
CA SER A 191 -15.15 -10.97 6.67
C SER A 191 -14.46 -10.15 5.58
N ASN A 192 -13.13 -10.20 5.51
CA ASN A 192 -12.33 -9.43 4.54
C ASN A 192 -12.56 -9.83 3.07
N VAL A 193 -13.12 -11.02 2.83
CA VAL A 193 -13.30 -11.58 1.48
C VAL A 193 -14.78 -11.56 1.04
N TYR A 194 -15.70 -11.14 1.91
CA TYR A 194 -17.12 -11.14 1.61
C TYR A 194 -17.54 -10.24 0.45
N CYS A 195 -16.72 -9.26 0.05
CA CYS A 195 -16.99 -8.54 -1.20
C CYS A 195 -16.87 -9.45 -2.44
N PHE A 196 -16.06 -10.50 -2.39
CA PHE A 196 -15.77 -11.39 -3.52
C PHE A 196 -16.53 -12.71 -3.47
N LEU A 197 -16.61 -13.32 -2.29
CA LEU A 197 -17.14 -14.68 -2.12
C LEU A 197 -17.80 -14.82 -0.75
N THR A 198 -18.94 -15.49 -0.73
CA THR A 198 -19.67 -15.87 0.50
C THR A 198 -19.50 -17.34 0.85
N ILE A 199 -19.27 -18.19 -0.15
CA ILE A 199 -19.03 -19.61 0.04
C ILE A 199 -17.57 -19.80 0.44
N PHE A 200 -17.36 -20.57 1.52
CA PHE A 200 -16.03 -20.86 2.02
C PHE A 200 -15.19 -21.61 0.97
N ASN A 201 -14.12 -20.98 0.52
CA ASN A 201 -13.09 -21.60 -0.32
C ASN A 201 -11.71 -21.25 0.27
N PRO A 202 -11.08 -22.17 1.01
CA PRO A 202 -9.92 -21.85 1.83
C PRO A 202 -8.73 -21.35 1.00
N PHE A 203 -8.48 -21.96 -0.17
CA PHE A 203 -7.36 -21.57 -1.02
C PHE A 203 -7.55 -20.19 -1.63
N LEU A 204 -8.73 -19.90 -2.14
CA LEU A 204 -9.02 -18.62 -2.78
C LEU A 204 -9.09 -17.49 -1.73
N MET A 205 -9.73 -17.74 -0.59
CA MET A 205 -9.80 -16.78 0.51
C MET A 205 -8.41 -16.48 1.08
N SER A 206 -7.57 -17.51 1.26
CA SER A 206 -6.17 -17.34 1.68
C SER A 206 -5.39 -16.50 0.69
N PHE A 207 -5.53 -16.78 -0.62
CA PHE A 207 -4.87 -16.00 -1.66
C PHE A 207 -5.27 -14.51 -1.64
N ILE A 208 -6.56 -14.21 -1.47
CA ILE A 208 -7.04 -12.82 -1.37
C ILE A 208 -6.52 -12.12 -0.11
N ILE A 209 -6.49 -12.81 1.04
CA ILE A 209 -5.95 -12.25 2.30
C ILE A 209 -4.43 -12.00 2.16
N LEU A 210 -3.70 -12.88 1.47
CA LEU A 210 -2.28 -12.66 1.17
C LEU A 210 -2.07 -11.43 0.27
N ILE A 211 -2.92 -11.24 -0.75
CA ILE A 211 -2.89 -10.02 -1.58
C ILE A 211 -3.11 -8.78 -0.70
N LYS A 212 -4.10 -8.81 0.21
CA LYS A 212 -4.37 -7.70 1.13
C LYS A 212 -3.13 -7.30 1.93
N CYS A 213 -2.34 -8.26 2.41
CA CYS A 213 -1.12 -8.01 3.17
C CYS A 213 0.02 -7.42 2.31
N ILE A 214 0.06 -7.77 1.03
CA ILE A 214 1.07 -7.29 0.08
C ILE A 214 0.84 -5.83 -0.32
N LEU A 215 -0.42 -5.38 -0.43
CA LEU A 215 -0.76 -4.06 -0.97
C LEU A 215 -0.09 -2.88 -0.22
N PRO A 216 -0.08 -2.80 1.13
CA PRO A 216 0.63 -1.75 1.86
C PRO A 216 2.16 -1.78 1.67
N ILE A 217 2.74 -2.98 1.54
CA ILE A 217 4.18 -3.14 1.25
C ILE A 217 4.47 -2.58 -0.15
N LEU A 218 3.59 -2.85 -1.11
CA LEU A 218 3.72 -2.36 -2.48
C LEU A 218 3.70 -0.82 -2.53
N ILE A 219 2.87 -0.16 -1.72
CA ILE A 219 2.86 1.32 -1.57
C ILE A 219 4.24 1.86 -1.18
N VAL A 220 4.87 1.28 -0.16
CA VAL A 220 6.19 1.74 0.32
C VAL A 220 7.27 1.44 -0.72
N THR A 221 7.21 0.28 -1.39
CA THR A 221 8.19 -0.06 -2.45
C THR A 221 8.05 0.83 -3.68
N CYS A 222 6.84 1.25 -4.06
CA CYS A 222 6.65 2.25 -5.11
C CYS A 222 7.22 3.62 -4.73
N ALA A 223 7.09 4.03 -3.46
CA ALA A 223 7.68 5.27 -2.98
C ALA A 223 9.22 5.23 -2.98
N THR A 224 9.82 4.13 -2.54
CA THR A 224 11.29 3.95 -2.58
C THR A 224 11.82 3.92 -4.01
N ALA A 225 11.20 3.16 -4.91
CA ALA A 225 11.56 3.10 -6.33
C ALA A 225 11.31 4.43 -7.08
N TYR A 226 10.44 5.30 -6.55
CA TYR A 226 10.29 6.66 -7.06
C TYR A 226 11.53 7.51 -6.76
N VAL A 227 12.06 7.43 -5.54
CA VAL A 227 13.24 8.20 -5.09
C VAL A 227 14.53 7.68 -5.70
N ILE A 228 14.71 6.36 -5.70
CA ILE A 228 15.95 5.71 -6.13
C ILE A 228 15.94 5.51 -7.65
N LYS A 229 16.27 6.58 -8.38
CA LYS A 229 16.31 6.57 -9.86
C LYS A 229 17.66 6.10 -10.41
N ASN A 230 18.74 6.36 -9.68
CA ASN A 230 20.10 6.12 -10.15
C ASN A 230 20.49 4.65 -9.93
N PRO A 231 21.11 3.99 -10.92
CA PRO A 231 21.48 2.57 -10.82
C PRO A 231 22.44 2.29 -9.66
N ASP A 232 23.38 3.20 -9.39
CA ASP A 232 24.32 3.06 -8.26
C ASP A 232 23.59 3.11 -6.91
N MET A 233 22.62 4.02 -6.78
CA MET A 233 21.80 4.13 -5.57
C MET A 233 20.95 2.88 -5.36
N ILE A 234 20.46 2.24 -6.43
CA ILE A 234 19.74 0.95 -6.33
C ILE A 234 20.67 -0.14 -5.80
N LYS A 235 21.94 -0.17 -6.23
CA LYS A 235 22.92 -1.14 -5.74
C LYS A 235 23.16 -0.97 -4.24
N TYR A 236 23.45 0.25 -3.79
CA TYR A 236 23.65 0.53 -2.36
C TYR A 236 22.40 0.29 -1.53
N PHE A 237 21.23 0.70 -2.02
CA PHE A 237 19.96 0.45 -1.34
C PHE A 237 19.74 -1.04 -1.10
N ARG A 238 19.83 -1.87 -2.15
CA ARG A 238 19.64 -3.32 -2.02
C ARG A 238 20.64 -3.96 -1.05
N LEU A 239 21.90 -3.52 -1.07
CA LEU A 239 22.93 -4.03 -0.17
C LEU A 239 22.66 -3.66 1.28
N TYR A 240 22.33 -2.39 1.57
CA TYR A 240 21.98 -1.96 2.92
C TYR A 240 20.70 -2.61 3.43
N THR A 241 19.69 -2.74 2.57
CA THR A 241 18.45 -3.46 2.88
C THR A 241 18.76 -4.88 3.32
N LEU A 242 19.56 -5.63 2.55
CA LEU A 242 19.93 -7.00 2.88
C LEU A 242 20.67 -7.09 4.22
N ILE A 243 21.67 -6.23 4.46
CA ILE A 243 22.44 -6.23 5.72
C ILE A 243 21.53 -5.96 6.93
N ILE A 244 20.69 -4.91 6.88
CA ILE A 244 19.81 -4.57 8.00
C ILE A 244 18.78 -5.68 8.25
N CYS A 245 18.27 -6.28 7.17
CA CYS A 245 17.34 -7.39 7.24
C CYS A 245 17.95 -8.65 7.87
N ASP A 246 19.20 -9.00 7.52
CA ASP A 246 19.92 -10.12 8.11
C ASP A 246 20.21 -9.88 9.60
N LEU A 247 20.56 -8.65 9.99
CA LEU A 247 20.72 -8.28 11.40
C LEU A 247 19.42 -8.44 12.19
N LEU A 248 18.30 -7.95 11.64
CA LEU A 248 16.98 -8.10 12.26
C LEU A 248 16.55 -9.58 12.35
N ALA A 249 16.89 -10.38 11.34
CA ALA A 249 16.63 -11.81 11.34
C ALA A 249 17.45 -12.55 12.41
N LEU A 250 18.72 -12.22 12.58
CA LEU A 250 19.57 -12.78 13.63
C LEU A 250 19.01 -12.45 15.01
N GLU A 251 18.56 -11.22 15.24
CA GLU A 251 17.93 -10.84 16.49
C GLU A 251 16.67 -11.70 16.76
N LEU A 252 15.78 -11.84 15.78
CA LEU A 252 14.60 -12.70 15.92
C LEU A 252 14.94 -14.17 16.11
N PHE A 253 16.02 -14.66 15.50
CA PHE A 253 16.49 -16.03 15.67
C PHE A 253 16.86 -16.30 17.13
N PHE A 254 17.56 -15.36 17.78
CA PHE A 254 17.89 -15.48 19.20
C PHE A 254 16.67 -15.29 20.12
N PHE A 255 15.61 -14.65 19.66
CA PHE A 255 14.33 -14.53 20.38
C PHE A 255 13.37 -15.72 20.19
N ILE A 256 13.75 -16.75 19.42
CA ILE A 256 12.94 -17.97 19.28
C ILE A 256 12.85 -18.67 20.63
N LYS A 257 11.62 -18.98 21.05
CA LYS A 257 11.35 -19.67 22.31
C LYS A 257 11.34 -21.18 22.10
N THR A 258 12.12 -21.90 22.89
CA THR A 258 12.13 -23.38 22.92
C THR A 258 11.27 -23.97 24.04
N GLU A 259 10.76 -23.12 24.93
CA GLU A 259 9.97 -23.51 26.10
C GLU A 259 8.67 -22.69 26.18
N GLY A 260 7.65 -23.23 26.85
CA GLY A 260 6.33 -22.62 26.99
C GLY A 260 5.23 -23.40 26.29
N SER A 261 4.11 -22.75 26.00
CA SER A 261 3.01 -23.41 25.27
C SER A 261 3.36 -23.59 23.79
N TRP A 262 2.83 -24.65 23.17
CA TRP A 262 2.99 -24.90 21.73
C TRP A 262 2.60 -23.70 20.85
N LEU A 263 1.58 -22.94 21.28
CA LEU A 263 1.17 -21.71 20.61
C LEU A 263 2.27 -20.64 20.65
N GLN A 264 2.89 -20.41 21.82
CA GLN A 264 3.95 -19.42 21.97
C GLN A 264 5.21 -19.80 21.19
N ILE A 265 5.58 -21.08 21.19
CA ILE A 265 6.69 -21.61 20.39
C ILE A 265 6.39 -21.38 18.90
N GLY A 266 5.20 -21.78 18.45
CA GLY A 266 4.75 -21.60 17.07
C GLY A 266 4.71 -20.14 16.63
N GLU A 267 4.25 -19.22 17.48
CA GLU A 267 4.26 -17.78 17.20
C GLU A 267 5.67 -17.21 17.08
N SER A 268 6.62 -17.65 17.91
CA SER A 268 7.99 -17.17 17.83
C SER A 268 8.66 -17.60 16.52
N ILE A 269 8.44 -18.85 16.10
CA ILE A 269 8.95 -19.40 14.85
C ILE A 269 8.28 -18.73 13.65
N SER A 270 6.96 -18.53 13.69
CA SER A 270 6.23 -17.91 12.58
C SER A 270 6.68 -16.47 12.35
N ARG A 271 6.90 -15.67 13.42
CA ARG A 271 7.44 -14.30 13.31
C ARG A 271 8.79 -14.28 12.62
N TYR A 272 9.69 -15.20 12.97
CA TYR A 272 11.00 -15.32 12.32
C TYR A 272 10.88 -15.68 10.83
N VAL A 273 10.11 -16.72 10.50
CA VAL A 273 9.93 -17.18 9.11
C VAL A 273 9.25 -16.12 8.25
N ILE A 274 8.24 -15.43 8.78
CA ILE A 274 7.54 -14.36 8.07
C ILE A 274 8.49 -13.20 7.77
N LEU A 275 9.32 -12.80 8.72
CA LEU A 275 10.32 -11.75 8.48
C LEU A 275 11.30 -12.19 7.38
N MET A 276 11.85 -13.40 7.46
CA MET A 276 12.77 -13.93 6.44
C MET A 276 12.14 -13.98 5.05
N ALA A 277 10.88 -14.41 4.95
CA ALA A 277 10.15 -14.44 3.69
C ALA A 277 9.89 -13.03 3.15
N MET A 278 9.51 -12.09 4.02
CA MET A 278 9.24 -10.70 3.67
C MET A 278 10.46 -10.01 3.05
N ILE A 279 11.67 -10.33 3.52
CA ILE A 279 12.94 -9.78 3.02
C ILE A 279 13.18 -10.19 1.55
N VAL A 280 13.00 -11.47 1.23
CA VAL A 280 13.16 -11.97 -0.15
C VAL A 280 12.12 -11.35 -1.07
N ILE A 281 10.87 -11.31 -0.61
CA ILE A 281 9.73 -10.73 -1.30
C ILE A 281 9.95 -9.24 -1.58
N LEU A 282 10.58 -8.50 -0.66
CA LEU A 282 10.86 -7.07 -0.81
C LEU A 282 11.75 -6.76 -2.02
N SER A 283 12.78 -7.57 -2.26
CA SER A 283 13.64 -7.40 -3.44
C SER A 283 12.86 -7.56 -4.75
N GLY A 284 11.91 -8.51 -4.78
CA GLY A 284 11.01 -8.76 -5.91
C GLY A 284 10.05 -7.59 -6.10
N PHE A 285 9.50 -7.04 -5.02
CA PHE A 285 8.61 -5.87 -5.11
C PHE A 285 9.32 -4.61 -5.53
N HIS A 286 10.58 -4.39 -5.15
CA HIS A 286 11.34 -3.26 -5.66
C HIS A 286 11.53 -3.35 -7.19
N PHE A 287 11.74 -4.55 -7.73
CA PHE A 287 11.76 -4.77 -9.18
C PHE A 287 10.39 -4.47 -9.82
N LEU A 288 9.31 -5.02 -9.27
CA LEU A 288 7.95 -4.75 -9.76
C LEU A 288 7.60 -3.25 -9.72
N ALA A 289 7.93 -2.56 -8.63
CA ALA A 289 7.73 -1.14 -8.47
C ALA A 289 8.50 -0.33 -9.52
N SER A 290 9.73 -0.74 -9.85
CA SER A 290 10.53 -0.09 -10.89
C SER A 290 9.86 -0.22 -12.28
N LEU A 291 9.32 -1.41 -12.61
CA LEU A 291 8.56 -1.65 -13.84
C LEU A 291 7.30 -0.78 -13.90
N LEU A 292 6.56 -0.73 -12.78
CA LEU A 292 5.38 0.11 -12.61
C LEU A 292 5.67 1.60 -12.70
N LEU A 293 6.92 2.06 -12.68
CA LEU A 293 7.31 3.47 -12.79
C LEU A 293 8.07 3.81 -14.09
N GLN A 294 8.48 2.83 -14.91
CA GLN A 294 9.41 3.04 -16.05
C GLN A 294 8.78 3.48 -17.38
N LYS A 295 7.52 3.11 -17.67
CA LYS A 295 6.72 3.60 -18.82
C LYS A 295 6.60 5.14 -18.91
N GLU A 296 7.61 5.79 -19.47
CA GLU A 296 7.60 7.21 -19.85
C GLU A 296 7.22 7.34 -21.33
N PHE A 297 6.43 8.36 -21.67
CA PHE A 297 6.20 8.72 -23.07
C PHE A 297 7.48 9.37 -23.60
N ASN A 298 8.19 8.70 -24.51
CA ASN A 298 9.10 9.36 -25.43
C ASN A 298 8.26 10.25 -26.35
N CYS A 299 8.02 11.51 -25.96
CA CYS A 299 7.67 12.51 -26.96
C CYS A 299 8.89 12.62 -27.88
N THR A 300 8.76 11.99 -29.04
CA THR A 300 9.67 12.12 -30.17
C THR A 300 10.17 13.54 -30.27
N ARG A 301 11.49 13.71 -30.14
CA ARG A 301 12.32 14.76 -30.74
C ARG A 301 11.54 15.44 -31.86
N VAL A 302 10.91 16.58 -31.59
CA VAL A 302 10.62 17.53 -32.65
C VAL A 302 12.02 17.93 -33.11
N LYS A 303 12.44 17.37 -34.24
CA LYS A 303 13.66 17.78 -34.93
C LYS A 303 13.56 19.30 -35.02
N HIS A 304 14.48 20.00 -34.35
CA HIS A 304 14.81 21.35 -34.75
C HIS A 304 15.08 21.28 -36.26
N ILE A 305 14.16 21.79 -37.07
CA ILE A 305 14.42 22.07 -38.47
C ILE A 305 15.45 23.21 -38.43
N PRO A 306 16.68 23.01 -38.93
CA PRO A 306 17.61 24.11 -39.03
C PRO A 306 17.21 24.99 -40.22
N LYS A 307 17.09 26.29 -39.89
CA LYS A 307 16.98 27.49 -40.74
C LYS A 307 15.60 27.80 -41.30
#